data_AF-A0A7W3I290-F1
#
_entry.id   AF-A0A7W3I290-F1
#
_cell.length_a   1.000
_cell.length_b   1.000
_cell.length_c   1.000
_cell.angle_alpha   90.00
_cell.angle_beta   90.00
_cell.angle_gamma   90.00
#
_symmetry.space_group_name_H-M   'P 1'
#
loop_
_entity.id
_entity.type
_entity.pdbx_description
1 polymer ?
#
loop_
_entity_poly.entity_id
_entity_poly.type
_entity_poly.pdbx_seq_one_letter_code
_entity_poly.pdbx_strand_id
1 'polypeptide(L)'
;MKTKFIFTGIKPLSQLPTEKVKEDIFFAMLNKKEQCRSITWVDHVKNLSDIMIDDRFYIALNIVRNKGKKTYYRESLIVSDKDSIISFLVDSVDFNNGYSRPYLITPVFEIIPDYVISITEEASICFSK
;
A
#
# COMPACT_ATOMS: atom_id res chain seq x y z
N MET A 1 7.10 -23.42 8.21
CA MET A 1 6.69 -22.17 8.89
C MET A 1 6.84 -21.02 7.89
N LYS A 2 5.75 -20.39 7.40
CA LYS A 2 5.89 -19.20 6.54
C LYS A 2 5.96 -17.97 7.44
N THR A 3 7.13 -17.36 7.55
CA THR A 3 7.38 -16.13 8.32
C THR A 3 6.38 -15.04 7.95
N LYS A 4 5.87 -14.33 8.97
CA LYS A 4 5.06 -13.12 8.80
C LYS A 4 5.99 -12.04 8.21
N PHE A 5 5.53 -11.35 7.17
CA PHE A 5 6.29 -10.23 6.62
C PHE A 5 6.21 -9.07 7.60
N ILE A 6 7.34 -8.44 7.86
CA ILE A 6 7.46 -7.26 8.73
C ILE A 6 8.10 -6.19 7.87
N PHE A 7 7.50 -5.01 7.84
CA PHE A 7 8.14 -3.88 7.18
C PHE A 7 9.37 -3.45 8.00
N THR A 8 10.55 -3.62 7.42
CA THR A 8 11.83 -3.17 7.97
C THR A 8 12.27 -1.91 7.23
N GLY A 9 12.83 -0.91 7.93
CA GLY A 9 13.31 0.33 7.32
C GLY A 9 12.23 1.39 7.08
N ILE A 10 11.00 1.14 7.51
CA ILE A 10 9.92 2.14 7.57
C ILE A 10 9.58 2.43 9.03
N LYS A 11 9.29 3.68 9.35
CA LYS A 11 8.95 4.10 10.70
C LYS A 11 7.43 4.09 10.88
N PRO A 12 6.83 3.08 11.54
CA PRO A 12 5.42 3.12 11.85
C PRO A 12 5.12 4.29 12.79
N LEU A 13 3.98 4.97 12.59
CA LEU A 13 3.49 5.93 13.57
C LEU A 13 3.01 5.19 14.83
N SER A 14 3.10 5.85 15.98
CA SER A 14 2.81 5.28 17.30
C SER A 14 1.38 4.76 17.48
N GLN A 15 0.43 5.25 16.68
CA GLN A 15 -0.95 4.77 16.66
C GLN A 15 -1.17 3.87 15.46
N LEU A 16 -0.96 2.56 15.66
CA LEU A 16 -1.32 1.55 14.67
C LEU A 16 -2.80 1.18 14.79
N PRO A 17 -3.50 0.94 13.67
CA PRO A 17 -4.86 0.41 13.72
C PRO A 17 -4.91 -0.97 14.40
N THR A 18 -6.04 -1.32 15.02
CA THR A 18 -6.26 -2.69 15.51
C THR A 18 -6.31 -3.68 14.34
N GLU A 19 -6.07 -4.97 14.57
CA GLU A 19 -6.07 -5.97 13.47
C GLU A 19 -7.40 -6.03 12.70
N LYS A 20 -8.55 -5.90 13.38
CA LYS A 20 -9.86 -5.81 12.71
C LYS A 20 -9.92 -4.60 11.79
N VAL A 21 -9.46 -3.44 12.26
CA VAL A 21 -9.43 -2.21 11.47
C VAL A 21 -8.44 -2.32 10.31
N LYS A 22 -7.29 -2.99 10.49
CA LYS A 22 -6.33 -3.22 9.40
C LYS A 22 -6.93 -4.05 8.26
N GLU A 23 -7.72 -5.07 8.59
CA GLU A 23 -8.43 -5.88 7.59
C GLU A 23 -9.45 -5.04 6.81
N ASP A 24 -10.27 -4.25 7.51
CA ASP A 24 -11.25 -3.35 6.90
C ASP A 24 -10.56 -2.32 5.97
N ILE A 25 -9.46 -1.70 6.42
CA ILE A 25 -8.66 -0.76 5.62
C ILE A 25 -8.10 -1.46 4.38
N PHE A 26 -7.50 -2.65 4.54
CA PHE A 26 -6.91 -3.39 3.42
C PHE A 26 -7.95 -3.72 2.34
N PHE A 27 -9.14 -4.19 2.73
CA PHE A 27 -10.18 -4.50 1.77
C PHE A 27 -10.78 -3.24 1.12
N ALA A 28 -10.87 -2.12 1.83
CA ALA A 28 -11.24 -0.84 1.22
C ALA A 28 -10.21 -0.40 0.15
N MET A 29 -8.91 -0.55 0.43
CA MET A 29 -7.84 -0.29 -0.54
C MET A 29 -7.94 -1.21 -1.76
N LEU A 30 -8.13 -2.51 -1.55
CA LEU A 30 -8.24 -3.51 -2.61
C LEU A 30 -9.47 -3.25 -3.49
N ASN A 31 -10.64 -3.03 -2.89
CA ASN A 31 -11.88 -2.72 -3.61
C ASN A 31 -11.73 -1.46 -4.46
N LYS A 32 -11.09 -0.40 -3.94
CA LYS A 32 -10.83 0.82 -4.70
C LYS A 32 -9.97 0.55 -5.93
N LYS A 33 -8.89 -0.23 -5.77
CA LYS A 33 -8.04 -0.66 -6.89
C LYS A 33 -8.84 -1.46 -7.92
N GLU A 34 -9.68 -2.40 -7.51
CA GLU A 34 -10.45 -3.25 -8.41
C GLU A 34 -11.56 -2.48 -9.16
N GLN A 35 -12.13 -1.46 -8.54
CA GLN A 35 -13.14 -0.59 -9.14
C GLN A 35 -12.53 0.50 -10.04
N CYS A 36 -11.20 0.54 -10.15
CA CYS A 36 -10.52 1.56 -10.91
C CYS A 36 -10.84 1.50 -12.40
N ARG A 37 -11.37 2.60 -12.95
CA ARG A 37 -11.64 2.72 -14.39
C ARG A 37 -10.57 3.49 -15.15
N SER A 38 -9.70 4.22 -14.44
CA SER A 38 -8.66 5.06 -15.03
C SER A 38 -7.41 4.95 -14.18
N ILE A 39 -6.33 4.48 -14.80
CA ILE A 39 -5.04 4.28 -14.14
C ILE A 39 -4.08 5.35 -14.65
N THR A 40 -3.41 6.02 -13.73
CA THR A 40 -2.26 6.89 -14.03
C THR A 40 -0.99 6.12 -13.71
N TRP A 41 -0.15 5.90 -14.72
CA TRP A 41 1.14 5.24 -14.56
C TRP A 41 2.17 6.20 -13.98
N VAL A 42 3.09 5.66 -13.18
CA VAL A 42 4.18 6.43 -12.56
C VAL A 42 5.49 5.78 -12.96
N ASP A 43 6.29 6.52 -13.73
CA ASP A 43 7.53 6.00 -14.33
C ASP A 43 8.62 5.72 -13.29
N HIS A 44 8.66 6.51 -12.20
CA HIS A 44 9.65 6.38 -11.14
C HIS A 44 9.03 6.57 -9.76
N VAL A 45 9.40 5.72 -8.78
CA VAL A 45 8.95 5.85 -7.38
C VAL A 45 9.22 7.24 -6.80
N LYS A 46 10.30 7.91 -7.22
CA LYS A 46 10.60 9.30 -6.81
C LYS A 46 9.48 10.27 -7.20
N ASN A 47 8.80 10.03 -8.31
CA ASN A 47 7.70 10.86 -8.79
C ASN A 47 6.42 10.66 -7.96
N LEU A 48 6.35 9.62 -7.11
CA LEU A 48 5.24 9.48 -6.16
C LEU A 48 5.23 10.61 -5.13
N SER A 49 6.38 11.23 -4.84
CA SER A 49 6.46 12.34 -3.88
C SER A 49 5.63 13.56 -4.28
N ASP A 50 5.50 13.81 -5.60
CA ASP A 50 4.69 14.90 -6.16
C ASP A 50 3.18 14.60 -6.10
N ILE A 51 2.81 13.32 -6.05
CA ILE A 51 1.42 12.86 -6.09
C ILE A 51 0.88 12.58 -4.68
N MET A 52 1.76 12.14 -3.78
CA MET A 52 1.47 11.96 -2.37
C MET A 52 1.44 13.33 -1.68
N ILE A 53 0.27 13.99 -1.75
CA ILE A 53 0.07 15.32 -1.17
C ILE A 53 -0.24 15.28 0.34
N ASP A 54 -0.76 14.15 0.83
CA ASP A 54 -1.08 13.97 2.25
C ASP A 54 0.18 13.75 3.11
N ASP A 55 0.03 13.94 4.42
CA ASP A 55 1.13 13.74 5.38
C ASP A 55 1.30 12.27 5.78
N ARG A 56 0.20 11.51 5.78
CA ARG A 56 0.12 10.17 6.37
C ARG A 56 -0.57 9.20 5.45
N PHE A 57 -0.02 8.00 5.39
CA PHE A 57 -0.47 6.96 4.49
C PHE A 57 -0.52 5.60 5.17
N TYR A 58 -1.51 4.80 4.79
CA TYR A 58 -1.47 3.37 4.99
C TYR A 58 -0.64 2.73 3.88
N ILE A 59 0.24 1.80 4.25
CA ILE A 59 0.94 0.91 3.31
C ILE A 59 0.68 -0.53 3.71
N ALA A 60 0.30 -1.34 2.72
CA ALA A 60 0.02 -2.75 2.90
C ALA A 60 0.71 -3.60 1.84
N LEU A 61 1.13 -4.80 2.24
CA LEU A 61 1.56 -5.82 1.28
C LEU A 61 0.31 -6.38 0.58
N ASN A 62 0.25 -6.24 -0.73
CA ASN A 62 -0.87 -6.67 -1.56
C ASN A 62 -0.82 -8.19 -1.82
N ILE A 63 -0.97 -8.98 -0.76
CA ILE A 63 -1.06 -10.43 -0.83
C ILE A 63 -2.33 -10.88 -0.12
N VAL A 64 -3.31 -11.28 -0.92
CA VAL A 64 -4.50 -11.98 -0.45
C VAL A 64 -4.24 -13.47 -0.31
N ARG A 65 -4.81 -14.11 0.72
CA ARG A 65 -4.85 -15.58 0.82
C ARG A 65 -6.27 -16.07 0.76
N ASN A 66 -6.50 -17.14 0.01
CA ASN A 66 -7.79 -17.82 -0.01
C ASN A 66 -7.75 -19.05 0.91
N LYS A 67 -8.73 -19.17 1.80
CA LYS A 67 -9.00 -20.41 2.55
C LYS A 67 -10.47 -20.76 2.33
N GLY A 68 -10.70 -21.72 1.43
CA GLY A 68 -12.02 -22.00 0.89
C GLY A 68 -12.53 -20.82 0.05
N LYS A 69 -13.77 -20.39 0.27
CA LYS A 69 -14.39 -19.22 -0.40
C LYS A 69 -14.06 -17.87 0.24
N LYS A 70 -13.31 -17.85 1.35
CA LYS A 70 -12.97 -16.63 2.08
C LYS A 70 -11.57 -16.17 1.70
N THR A 71 -11.46 -14.87 1.41
CA THR A 71 -10.20 -14.15 1.20
C THR A 71 -9.78 -13.50 2.51
N TYR A 72 -8.50 -13.61 2.85
CA TYR A 72 -7.95 -13.13 4.11
C TYR A 72 -6.77 -12.19 3.87
N TYR A 73 -6.75 -11.14 4.67
CA TYR A 73 -5.65 -10.21 4.86
C TYR A 73 -4.47 -10.90 5.59
N ARG A 74 -3.22 -10.57 5.20
CA ARG A 74 -1.99 -11.20 5.75
C ARG A 74 -1.27 -10.32 6.79
N GLU A 75 -1.98 -9.47 7.51
CA GLU A 75 -1.48 -8.74 8.70
C GLU A 75 -0.22 -7.90 8.47
N SER A 76 -0.05 -7.36 7.26
CA SER A 76 1.07 -6.48 6.88
C SER A 76 0.50 -5.15 6.38
N LEU A 77 -0.02 -4.36 7.32
CA LEU A 77 -0.47 -2.98 7.14
C LEU A 77 0.08 -2.16 8.28
N ILE A 78 0.69 -1.03 7.94
CA ILE A 78 1.12 -0.02 8.88
C ILE A 78 0.66 1.35 8.38
N VAL A 79 0.70 2.33 9.28
CA VAL A 79 0.60 3.74 8.94
C VAL A 79 1.97 4.39 9.13
N SER A 80 2.37 5.22 8.18
CA SER A 80 3.65 5.93 8.21
C SER A 80 3.50 7.29 7.53
N ASP A 81 4.49 8.16 7.73
CA ASP A 81 4.59 9.41 6.99
C ASP A 81 5.03 9.17 5.54
N LYS A 82 4.75 10.15 4.68
CA LYS A 82 5.11 10.12 3.26
C LYS A 82 6.59 9.82 3.04
N ASP A 83 7.47 10.56 3.72
CA ASP A 83 8.91 10.52 3.46
C ASP A 83 9.49 9.14 3.83
N SER A 84 9.01 8.55 4.93
CA SER A 84 9.41 7.22 5.34
C SER A 84 8.91 6.13 4.38
N ILE A 85 7.72 6.29 3.77
CA ILE A 85 7.26 5.38 2.71
C ILE A 85 8.10 5.52 1.46
N ILE A 86 8.35 6.76 1.00
CA ILE A 86 9.15 6.99 -0.20
C ILE A 86 10.56 6.44 -0.02
N SER A 87 11.22 6.70 1.12
CA SER A 87 12.54 6.15 1.43
C SER A 87 12.50 4.61 1.42
N PHE A 88 11.52 4.01 2.08
CA PHE A 88 11.34 2.55 2.10
C PHE A 88 11.17 1.99 0.68
N LEU A 89 10.39 2.66 -0.18
CA LEU A 89 10.18 2.22 -1.55
C LEU A 89 11.44 2.40 -2.40
N VAL A 90 12.18 3.49 -2.26
CA VAL A 90 13.45 3.67 -2.97
C VAL A 90 14.45 2.56 -2.62
N ASP A 91 14.51 2.15 -1.35
CA ASP A 91 15.42 1.11 -0.89
C ASP A 91 14.92 -0.31 -1.22
N SER A 92 13.60 -0.54 -1.17
CA SER A 92 13.00 -1.88 -1.38
C SER A 92 12.58 -2.17 -2.82
N VAL A 93 12.39 -1.12 -3.62
CA VAL A 93 12.09 -1.17 -5.05
C VAL A 93 13.37 -0.78 -5.79
N ASP A 94 14.38 -1.64 -5.71
CA ASP A 94 15.53 -1.52 -6.61
C ASP A 94 15.07 -1.96 -8.01
N PHE A 95 14.68 -0.98 -8.84
CA PHE A 95 14.25 -1.20 -10.22
C PHE A 95 15.32 -1.92 -11.06
N ASN A 96 16.60 -1.88 -10.66
CA ASN A 96 17.66 -2.63 -11.34
C ASN A 96 17.58 -4.14 -11.12
N ASN A 97 16.92 -4.56 -10.03
CA ASN A 97 16.82 -5.96 -9.63
C ASN A 97 15.42 -6.57 -9.88
N GLY A 98 14.46 -5.80 -10.41
CA GLY A 98 13.21 -6.30 -10.99
C GLY A 98 12.20 -6.95 -10.03
N TYR A 99 12.42 -6.91 -8.71
CA TYR A 99 11.51 -7.54 -7.74
C TYR A 99 11.09 -6.57 -6.65
N SER A 100 10.00 -5.85 -6.90
CA SER A 100 9.23 -5.21 -5.85
C SER A 100 8.17 -6.19 -5.33
N ARG A 101 8.02 -6.27 -4.00
CA ARG A 101 6.83 -6.93 -3.44
C ARG A 101 5.62 -6.08 -3.80
N PRO A 102 4.46 -6.67 -4.11
CA PRO A 102 3.32 -5.86 -4.49
C PRO A 102 2.79 -5.10 -3.26
N TYR A 103 2.68 -3.78 -3.35
CA TYR A 103 2.17 -2.91 -2.28
C TYR A 103 0.90 -2.18 -2.71
N LEU A 104 0.03 -1.92 -1.74
CA LEU A 104 -1.05 -0.94 -1.83
C LEU A 104 -0.73 0.21 -0.86
N ILE A 105 -0.87 1.44 -1.32
CA ILE A 105 -0.65 2.65 -0.51
C ILE A 105 -1.83 3.59 -0.72
N THR A 106 -2.28 4.24 0.34
CA THR A 106 -3.37 5.21 0.28
C THR A 106 -3.24 6.23 1.40
N PRO A 107 -3.68 7.49 1.21
CA PRO A 107 -3.78 8.42 2.33
C PRO A 107 -4.65 7.83 3.44
N VAL A 108 -4.40 8.24 4.68
CA VAL A 108 -5.27 7.85 5.79
C VAL A 108 -6.69 8.35 5.54
N PHE A 109 -7.68 7.47 5.66
CA PHE A 109 -9.09 7.76 5.38
C PHE A 109 -10.01 7.24 6.50
N GLU A 110 -11.24 7.77 6.56
CA GLU A 110 -12.25 7.33 7.53
C GLU A 110 -13.22 6.28 6.98
N ILE A 111 -13.66 6.41 5.73
CA ILE A 111 -14.67 5.54 5.11
C ILE A 111 -14.14 4.85 3.86
N ILE A 112 -13.74 5.63 2.86
CA ILE A 112 -13.13 5.13 1.62
C ILE A 112 -11.88 5.94 1.29
N PRO A 113 -10.87 5.34 0.66
CA PRO A 113 -9.71 6.07 0.21
C PRO A 113 -10.04 6.98 -0.99
N ASP A 114 -9.48 8.19 -0.99
CA ASP A 114 -9.57 9.11 -2.13
C ASP A 114 -8.87 8.54 -3.36
N TYR A 115 -7.70 7.94 -3.15
CA TYR A 115 -6.95 7.24 -4.17
C TYR A 115 -6.15 6.09 -3.59
N VAL A 116 -5.79 5.13 -4.45
CA VAL A 116 -4.91 4.01 -4.10
C VAL A 116 -3.77 3.93 -5.09
N ILE A 117 -2.55 3.93 -4.58
CA ILE A 117 -1.34 3.65 -5.33
C ILE A 117 -1.08 2.15 -5.23
N SER A 118 -0.94 1.48 -6.37
CA SER A 118 -0.55 0.08 -6.49
C SER A 118 0.87 0.00 -7.03
N ILE A 119 1.77 -0.55 -6.23
CA ILE A 119 3.15 -0.82 -6.64
C ILE A 119 3.26 -2.32 -6.91
N THR A 120 3.69 -2.68 -8.11
CA THR A 120 3.98 -4.05 -8.54
C THR A 120 5.34 -4.05 -9.24
N GLU A 121 5.49 -4.63 -10.42
CA GLU A 121 6.67 -4.35 -11.27
C GLU A 121 6.70 -2.88 -11.71
N GLU A 122 5.50 -2.30 -11.89
CA GLU A 122 5.27 -0.89 -12.20
C GLU A 122 4.43 -0.23 -11.09
N ALA A 123 4.58 1.08 -10.94
CA ALA A 123 3.77 1.89 -10.03
C ALA A 123 2.60 2.53 -10.79
N SER A 124 1.40 2.45 -10.20
CA SER A 124 0.15 2.93 -10.80
C SER A 124 -0.75 3.55 -9.75
N ILE A 125 -1.56 4.53 -10.14
CA ILE A 125 -2.46 5.25 -9.24
C ILE A 125 -3.89 5.16 -9.75
N CYS A 126 -4.79 4.87 -8.81
CA CYS A 126 -6.22 4.90 -9.02
C CYS A 126 -6.88 6.02 -8.21
N PHE A 127 -7.47 6.99 -8.89
CA PHE A 127 -8.25 8.07 -8.26
C PHE A 127 -9.74 7.70 -8.12
N SER A 128 -10.41 8.27 -7.12
CA SER A 128 -11.87 8.36 -7.14
C SER A 128 -12.31 9.25 -8.30
N LYS A 129 -13.34 8.81 -9.02
CA LYS A 129 -14.28 9.75 -9.64
C LYS A 129 -15.41 10.05 -8.67
#